data_AF-A0A533S157-F1
#
_entry.id   AF-A0A533S157-F1
#
_cell.length_a   1.000
_cell.length_b   1.000
_cell.length_c   1.000
_cell.angle_alpha   90.00
_cell.angle_beta   90.00
_cell.angle_gamma   90.00
#
_symmetry.space_group_name_H-M   'P 1'
#
loop_
_entity.id
_entity.type
_entity.pdbx_description
1 polymer ?
#
loop_
_entity_poly.entity_id
_entity_poly.type
_entity_poly.pdbx_seq_one_letter_code
_entity_poly.pdbx_strand_id
1 'polypeptide(L)'
;VKILRNPAPFASSYWDIRWALIFAFVFFAIGLLALFSRQNLLIVLTVATGGILILLPIFTIGAGIAYLTLILLLLIACGAGEPMLRLLLGRKLPAGMERFVLSILIGLGVIAALVAVQGMLFAFNALVTWLGLAILVLAFVVPNLKHWFAELIRLIQELRSAWSSGGHSGWALAFGILAVLWVPSWLIALAPANRYDEMTYHLVAPLFYLSKGGILPYPEGGMTVWMHYAEMLYTFALQTAGQPLPRMLHLLMGMSSALLVFLFGRRLVNARVGMAAALLFVAAPVVGYETATAYIDLFVTAYTTAFGFTLLVAWQERQPRWLLVAGVLGGLGLGTKLTTGPMIAVLIAAFV
;
A
#
# COMPACT_ATOMS: atom_id res chain seq x y z
N VAL A 1 12.27 -36.24 -30.56
CA VAL A 1 11.73 -35.11 -29.76
C VAL A 1 12.64 -34.83 -28.57
N LYS A 2 13.65 -33.96 -28.74
CA LYS A 2 14.63 -33.57 -27.71
C LYS A 2 14.15 -32.40 -26.80
N ILE A 3 12.90 -31.96 -27.00
CA ILE A 3 12.32 -30.74 -26.41
C ILE A 3 11.73 -30.99 -25.00
N LEU A 4 11.67 -32.24 -24.53
CA LEU A 4 11.17 -32.60 -23.19
C LEU A 4 12.28 -32.88 -22.16
N ARG A 5 13.56 -32.65 -22.49
CA ARG A 5 14.64 -32.66 -21.50
C ARG A 5 14.90 -31.23 -21.04
N ASN A 6 14.41 -30.92 -19.83
CA ASN A 6 14.77 -29.81 -18.95
C ASN A 6 15.17 -28.48 -19.66
N PRO A 7 14.25 -27.52 -19.85
CA PRO A 7 14.51 -26.33 -20.65
C PRO A 7 15.31 -25.22 -19.93
N ALA A 8 15.85 -25.46 -18.74
CA ALA A 8 16.68 -24.48 -18.04
C ALA A 8 18.15 -24.96 -17.99
N PRO A 9 19.13 -24.16 -18.48
CA PRO A 9 20.56 -24.45 -18.28
C PRO A 9 20.98 -24.30 -16.80
N PHE A 10 20.09 -23.80 -15.95
CA PHE A 10 20.28 -23.74 -14.52
C PHE A 10 19.53 -24.93 -13.90
N ALA A 11 20.27 -25.90 -13.36
CA ALA A 11 19.68 -26.84 -12.39
C ALA A 11 18.95 -26.00 -11.33
N SER A 12 17.75 -26.42 -10.89
CA SER A 12 17.06 -25.80 -9.76
C SER A 12 18.11 -25.52 -8.69
N SER A 13 18.38 -24.24 -8.43
CA SER A 13 19.47 -23.88 -7.56
C SER A 13 19.19 -24.48 -6.19
N TYR A 14 20.23 -24.73 -5.41
CA TYR A 14 20.07 -25.12 -4.01
C TYR A 14 19.08 -24.21 -3.25
N TRP A 15 18.97 -22.95 -3.67
CA TRP A 15 18.03 -21.96 -3.17
C TRP A 15 16.58 -22.23 -3.61
N ASP A 16 16.33 -22.68 -4.83
CA ASP A 16 14.97 -22.95 -5.32
C ASP A 16 14.33 -24.14 -4.57
N ILE A 17 15.11 -25.18 -4.29
CA ILE A 17 14.66 -26.33 -3.48
C ILE A 17 14.39 -25.87 -2.04
N ARG A 18 15.26 -25.03 -1.47
CA ARG A 18 15.05 -24.45 -0.13
C ARG A 18 13.78 -23.60 -0.08
N TRP A 19 13.55 -22.74 -1.06
CA TRP A 19 12.33 -21.93 -1.15
C TRP A 19 11.09 -22.81 -1.31
N ALA A 20 11.12 -23.82 -2.17
CA ALA A 20 10.03 -24.77 -2.32
C ALA A 20 9.73 -25.53 -1.01
N LEU A 21 10.75 -25.93 -0.26
CA LEU A 21 10.61 -26.57 1.05
C LEU A 21 10.08 -25.60 2.12
N ILE A 22 10.51 -24.34 2.10
CA ILE A 22 9.97 -23.29 2.98
C ILE A 22 8.49 -23.07 2.67
N PHE A 23 8.12 -22.92 1.41
CA PHE A 23 6.72 -22.77 1.02
C PHE A 23 5.91 -24.02 1.37
N ALA A 24 6.41 -25.22 1.08
CA ALA A 24 5.74 -26.46 1.44
C ALA A 24 5.55 -26.59 2.96
N PHE A 25 6.55 -26.21 3.76
CA PHE A 25 6.44 -26.17 5.22
C PHE A 25 5.42 -25.13 5.68
N VAL A 26 5.42 -23.93 5.09
CA VAL A 26 4.42 -22.88 5.39
C VAL A 26 3.02 -23.38 5.06
N PHE A 27 2.79 -23.90 3.85
CA PHE A 27 1.49 -24.46 3.43
C PHE A 27 1.06 -25.64 4.29
N PHE A 28 1.99 -26.53 4.65
CA PHE A 28 1.74 -27.65 5.55
C PHE A 28 1.41 -27.19 6.96
N ALA A 29 2.13 -26.19 7.49
CA ALA A 29 1.84 -25.57 8.77
C ALA A 29 0.47 -24.90 8.76
N ILE A 30 0.10 -24.20 7.68
CA ILE A 30 -1.24 -23.61 7.49
C ILE A 30 -2.33 -24.71 7.41
N GLY A 31 -2.06 -25.80 6.71
CA GLY A 31 -2.96 -26.96 6.63
C GLY A 31 -3.15 -27.66 7.97
N LEU A 32 -2.07 -27.87 8.73
CA LEU A 32 -2.10 -28.37 10.10
C LEU A 32 -2.85 -27.41 11.03
N LEU A 33 -2.60 -26.11 10.88
CA LEU A 33 -3.27 -25.04 11.62
C LEU A 33 -4.78 -25.01 11.37
N ALA A 34 -5.23 -25.31 10.15
CA ALA A 34 -6.64 -25.49 9.81
C ALA A 34 -7.24 -26.78 10.39
N LEU A 35 -6.45 -27.87 10.44
CA LEU A 35 -6.86 -29.17 11.01
C LEU A 35 -6.95 -29.15 12.54
N PHE A 36 -6.06 -28.43 13.22
CA PHE A 36 -5.97 -28.35 14.68
C PHE A 36 -6.70 -27.13 15.26
N SER A 37 -7.94 -26.90 14.86
CA SER A 37 -8.77 -25.71 15.15
C SER A 37 -9.10 -25.40 16.64
N ARG A 38 -8.14 -25.54 17.55
CA ARG A 38 -8.11 -24.80 18.81
C ARG A 38 -7.60 -23.39 18.52
N GLN A 39 -8.55 -22.45 18.48
CA GLN A 39 -8.41 -21.06 18.06
C GLN A 39 -7.16 -20.33 18.61
N ASN A 40 -6.64 -20.72 19.78
CA ASN A 40 -5.49 -20.06 20.41
C ASN A 40 -4.15 -20.33 19.71
N LEU A 41 -3.91 -21.54 19.16
CA LEU A 41 -2.63 -21.89 18.54
C LEU A 41 -2.41 -21.16 17.19
N LEU A 42 -3.47 -21.11 16.38
CA LEU A 42 -3.52 -20.35 15.12
C LEU A 42 -3.10 -18.89 15.32
N ILE A 43 -3.60 -18.26 16.38
CA ILE A 43 -3.36 -16.85 16.60
C ILE A 43 -1.96 -16.60 17.18
N VAL A 44 -1.49 -17.45 18.10
CA VAL A 44 -0.10 -17.38 18.60
C VAL A 44 0.89 -17.50 17.44
N LEU A 45 0.65 -18.45 16.53
CA LEU A 45 1.49 -18.60 15.35
C LEU A 45 1.35 -17.42 14.39
N THR A 46 0.16 -16.83 14.22
CA THR A 46 -0.01 -15.61 13.40
C THR A 46 0.77 -14.43 13.97
N VAL A 47 0.72 -14.20 15.28
CA VAL A 47 1.46 -13.13 15.97
C VAL A 47 2.96 -13.39 15.91
N ALA A 48 3.40 -14.62 16.15
CA ALA A 48 4.80 -15.01 16.07
C ALA A 48 5.34 -14.87 14.64
N THR A 49 4.61 -15.34 13.63
CA THR A 49 4.97 -15.17 12.22
C THR A 49 5.00 -13.70 11.84
N GLY A 50 4.01 -12.88 12.22
CA GLY A 50 4.03 -11.44 11.97
C GLY A 50 5.21 -10.72 12.64
N GLY A 51 5.52 -11.09 13.89
CA GLY A 51 6.67 -10.56 14.63
C GLY A 51 8.00 -10.97 14.00
N ILE A 52 8.15 -12.24 13.62
CA ILE A 52 9.34 -12.74 12.91
C ILE A 52 9.49 -12.03 11.57
N LEU A 53 8.40 -11.88 10.82
CA LEU A 53 8.41 -11.15 9.57
C LEU A 53 8.93 -9.74 9.82
N ILE A 54 8.38 -8.95 10.74
CA ILE A 54 8.88 -7.57 10.96
C ILE A 54 10.31 -7.53 11.51
N LEU A 55 10.63 -8.33 12.52
CA LEU A 55 11.91 -8.26 13.24
C LEU A 55 13.08 -8.79 12.42
N LEU A 56 12.90 -9.89 11.68
CA LEU A 56 14.00 -10.55 10.98
C LEU A 56 14.69 -9.59 9.97
N PRO A 57 13.99 -8.89 9.06
CA PRO A 57 14.59 -7.95 8.12
C PRO A 57 15.24 -6.72 8.78
N ILE A 58 14.78 -6.30 9.96
CA ILE A 58 15.46 -5.23 10.71
C ILE A 58 16.88 -5.65 11.03
N PHE A 59 17.06 -6.89 11.51
CA PHE A 59 18.35 -7.40 11.94
C PHE A 59 19.18 -8.03 10.81
N THR A 60 18.56 -8.52 9.73
CA THR A 60 19.28 -9.19 8.64
C THR A 60 19.65 -8.27 7.48
N ILE A 61 18.78 -7.33 7.10
CA ILE A 61 18.99 -6.44 5.93
C ILE A 61 18.92 -4.96 6.29
N GLY A 62 18.83 -4.62 7.57
CA GLY A 62 18.80 -3.22 8.02
C GLY A 62 17.51 -2.47 7.66
N ALA A 63 16.38 -3.16 7.48
CA ALA A 63 15.10 -2.57 7.06
C ALA A 63 14.47 -1.58 8.08
N GLY A 64 15.10 -1.39 9.26
CA GLY A 64 14.59 -0.55 10.34
C GLY A 64 14.27 0.89 9.91
N ILE A 65 15.18 1.53 9.17
CA ILE A 65 14.96 2.90 8.69
C ILE A 65 13.77 2.94 7.71
N ALA A 66 13.66 1.97 6.79
CA ALA A 66 12.53 1.89 5.86
C ALA A 66 11.19 1.71 6.59
N TYR A 67 11.11 0.86 7.61
CA TYR A 67 9.90 0.71 8.41
C TYR A 67 9.54 1.98 9.18
N LEU A 68 10.52 2.62 9.84
CA LEU A 68 10.29 3.85 10.59
C LEU A 68 9.81 4.97 9.67
N THR A 69 10.45 5.14 8.51
CA THR A 69 10.06 6.14 7.51
C THR A 69 8.68 5.83 6.92
N LEU A 70 8.34 4.56 6.67
CA LEU A 70 7.00 4.19 6.21
C LEU A 70 5.93 4.51 7.26
N ILE A 71 6.17 4.18 8.54
CA ILE A 71 5.25 4.50 9.63
C ILE A 71 5.09 6.01 9.74
N LEU A 72 6.19 6.77 9.71
CA LEU A 72 6.16 8.22 9.77
C LEU A 72 5.36 8.81 8.60
N LEU A 73 5.61 8.32 7.39
CA LEU A 73 4.90 8.73 6.19
C LEU A 73 3.40 8.45 6.30
N LEU A 74 3.01 7.28 6.82
CA LEU A 74 1.61 6.93 7.06
C LEU A 74 0.94 7.84 8.08
N LEU A 75 1.63 8.19 9.16
CA LEU A 75 1.14 9.13 10.17
C LEU A 75 0.95 10.52 9.56
N ILE A 76 1.93 11.02 8.82
CA ILE A 76 1.83 12.31 8.13
C ILE A 76 0.69 12.28 7.11
N ALA A 77 0.59 11.22 6.30
CA ALA A 77 -0.46 11.08 5.29
C ALA A 77 -1.85 11.07 5.93
N CYS A 78 -2.05 10.26 6.99
CA CYS A 78 -3.32 10.25 7.71
C CYS A 78 -3.64 11.63 8.31
N GLY A 79 -2.66 12.27 8.95
CA GLY A 79 -2.82 13.57 9.61
C GLY A 79 -3.04 14.74 8.64
N ALA A 80 -2.48 14.69 7.44
CA ALA A 80 -2.66 15.70 6.39
C ALA A 80 -3.94 15.46 5.56
N GLY A 81 -4.26 14.19 5.29
CA GLY A 81 -5.44 13.83 4.50
C GLY A 81 -6.75 14.06 5.22
N GLU A 82 -6.80 13.94 6.54
CA GLU A 82 -8.04 14.14 7.28
C GLU A 82 -8.54 15.61 7.28
N PRO A 83 -7.72 16.63 7.58
CA PRO A 83 -8.11 18.03 7.39
C PRO A 83 -8.59 18.32 5.97
N MET A 84 -7.95 17.70 4.96
CA MET A 84 -8.38 17.82 3.57
C MET A 84 -9.76 17.19 3.34
N LEU A 85 -10.01 15.98 3.88
CA LEU A 85 -11.36 15.38 3.85
C LEU A 85 -12.40 16.26 4.55
N ARG A 86 -12.06 16.87 5.70
CA ARG A 86 -12.95 17.81 6.41
C ARG A 86 -13.24 19.05 5.56
N LEU A 87 -12.26 19.56 4.83
CA LEU A 87 -12.44 20.69 3.92
C LEU A 87 -13.40 20.32 2.78
N LEU A 88 -13.20 19.15 2.16
CA LEU A 88 -14.00 18.70 1.02
C LEU A 88 -15.43 18.31 1.41
N LEU A 89 -15.61 17.51 2.46
CA LEU A 89 -16.90 16.97 2.90
C LEU A 89 -17.65 17.85 3.91
N GLY A 90 -16.95 18.78 4.58
CA GLY A 90 -17.49 19.56 5.69
C GLY A 90 -17.43 18.80 7.01
N ARG A 91 -18.44 19.01 7.87
CA ARG A 91 -18.44 18.47 9.24
C ARG A 91 -18.73 16.97 9.35
N LYS A 92 -19.36 16.38 8.33
CA LYS A 92 -19.72 14.95 8.34
C LYS A 92 -18.64 14.15 7.62
N LEU A 93 -17.69 13.63 8.40
CA LEU A 93 -16.66 12.72 7.89
C LEU A 93 -17.16 11.28 7.83
N PRO A 94 -16.62 10.45 6.92
CA PRO A 94 -16.75 9.00 7.03
C PRO A 94 -16.18 8.50 8.36
N ALA A 95 -16.64 7.33 8.80
CA ALA A 95 -16.19 6.72 10.05
C ALA A 95 -15.28 5.51 9.80
N GLY A 96 -14.39 5.25 10.76
CA GLY A 96 -13.54 4.05 10.80
C GLY A 96 -12.66 3.87 9.56
N MET A 97 -12.70 2.68 8.98
CA MET A 97 -11.83 2.25 7.86
C MET A 97 -11.92 3.15 6.62
N GLU A 98 -13.08 3.73 6.35
CA GLU A 98 -13.29 4.60 5.18
C GLU A 98 -12.53 5.91 5.33
N ARG A 99 -12.62 6.55 6.50
CA ARG A 99 -11.82 7.75 6.82
C ARG A 99 -10.34 7.42 6.75
N PHE A 100 -9.93 6.31 7.35
CA PHE A 100 -8.54 5.91 7.40
C PHE A 100 -7.92 5.76 6.00
N VAL A 101 -8.53 4.96 5.13
CA VAL A 101 -7.97 4.72 3.79
C VAL A 101 -8.01 5.96 2.90
N LEU A 102 -9.09 6.73 2.95
CA LEU A 102 -9.22 7.96 2.17
C LEU A 102 -8.24 9.05 2.66
N SER A 103 -8.04 9.18 3.98
CA SER A 103 -7.04 10.10 4.54
C SER A 103 -5.63 9.71 4.09
N ILE A 104 -5.26 8.43 4.14
CA ILE A 104 -3.94 7.98 3.67
C ILE A 104 -3.75 8.33 2.20
N LEU A 105 -4.70 8.00 1.33
CA LEU A 105 -4.55 8.22 -0.11
C LEU A 105 -4.45 9.72 -0.46
N ILE A 106 -5.30 10.56 0.14
CA ILE A 106 -5.24 12.00 -0.07
C ILE A 106 -3.95 12.59 0.50
N GLY A 107 -3.54 12.14 1.69
CA GLY A 107 -2.31 12.58 2.33
C GLY A 107 -1.06 12.20 1.53
N LEU A 108 -0.99 10.98 1.01
CA LEU A 108 0.09 10.56 0.10
C LEU A 108 0.11 11.41 -1.17
N GLY A 109 -1.06 11.78 -1.70
CA GLY A 109 -1.17 12.74 -2.80
C GLY A 109 -0.62 14.13 -2.47
N VAL A 110 -0.92 14.65 -1.27
CA VAL A 110 -0.35 15.92 -0.78
C VAL A 110 1.17 15.82 -0.68
N ILE A 111 1.70 14.72 -0.12
CA ILE A 111 3.14 14.52 0.01
C ILE A 111 3.79 14.41 -1.37
N ALA A 112 3.19 13.68 -2.31
CA ALA A 112 3.68 13.61 -3.70
C ALA A 112 3.76 15.00 -4.34
N ALA A 113 2.74 15.84 -4.16
CA ALA A 113 2.74 17.21 -4.67
C ALA A 113 3.81 18.08 -4.00
N LEU A 114 4.03 17.97 -2.69
CA LEU A 114 5.08 18.70 -1.98
C LEU A 114 6.48 18.29 -2.45
N VAL A 115 6.71 16.99 -2.66
CA VAL A 115 7.96 16.47 -3.21
C VAL A 115 8.16 16.94 -4.65
N ALA A 116 7.08 17.00 -5.46
CA ALA A 116 7.14 17.58 -6.79
C ALA A 116 7.56 19.06 -6.75
N VAL A 117 6.97 19.86 -5.87
CA VAL A 117 7.34 21.28 -5.67
C VAL A 117 8.80 21.38 -5.23
N GLN A 118 9.25 20.57 -4.28
CA GLN A 118 10.66 20.52 -3.87
C GLN A 118 11.59 20.24 -5.06
N GLY A 119 11.20 19.30 -5.93
CA GLY A 119 11.95 18.96 -7.13
C GLY A 119 11.98 20.06 -8.18
N MET A 120 10.86 20.75 -8.40
CA MET A 120 10.76 21.91 -9.31
C MET A 120 11.61 23.09 -8.84
N LEU A 121 11.80 23.22 -7.51
CA LEU A 121 12.66 24.24 -6.90
C LEU A 121 14.14 23.84 -6.86
N PHE A 122 14.53 22.70 -7.44
CA PHE A 122 15.89 22.16 -7.38
C PHE A 122 16.41 22.01 -5.93
N ALA A 123 15.52 21.60 -5.03
CA ALA A 123 15.78 21.50 -3.61
C ALA A 123 15.83 20.04 -3.11
N PHE A 124 16.08 19.05 -3.98
CA PHE A 124 16.33 17.67 -3.55
C PHE A 124 17.67 17.57 -2.82
N ASN A 125 17.61 17.78 -1.52
CA ASN A 125 18.71 17.63 -0.57
C ASN A 125 18.17 16.98 0.71
N ALA A 126 18.94 16.07 1.32
CA ALA A 126 18.52 15.34 2.52
C ALA A 126 18.10 16.28 3.67
N LEU A 127 18.84 17.36 3.92
CA LEU A 127 18.51 18.34 4.96
C LEU A 127 17.14 18.98 4.71
N VAL A 128 16.88 19.43 3.48
CA VAL A 128 15.60 20.05 3.10
C VAL A 128 14.46 19.06 3.29
N THR A 129 14.63 17.82 2.85
CA THR A 129 13.62 16.76 2.99
C THR A 129 13.33 16.44 4.45
N TRP A 130 14.36 16.31 5.29
CA TRP A 130 14.19 16.03 6.73
C TRP A 130 13.58 17.22 7.50
N LEU A 131 13.95 18.46 7.15
CA LEU A 131 13.30 19.65 7.71
C LEU A 131 11.83 19.74 7.29
N GLY A 132 11.53 19.48 6.02
CA GLY A 132 10.16 19.38 5.52
C GLY A 132 9.35 18.33 6.27
N LEU A 133 9.92 17.13 6.48
CA LEU A 133 9.31 16.09 7.30
C LEU A 133 9.08 16.54 8.74
N ALA A 134 10.06 17.17 9.37
CA ALA A 134 9.90 17.67 10.74
C ALA A 134 8.74 18.69 10.83
N ILE A 135 8.63 19.60 9.86
CA ILE A 135 7.50 20.55 9.77
C ILE A 135 6.17 19.80 9.62
N LEU A 136 6.10 18.80 8.73
CA LEU A 136 4.88 18.01 8.53
C LEU A 136 4.50 17.20 9.78
N VAL A 137 5.47 16.67 10.53
CA VAL A 137 5.25 15.98 11.80
C VAL A 137 4.68 16.95 12.84
N LEU A 138 5.28 18.12 12.99
CA LEU A 138 4.80 19.15 13.92
C LEU A 138 3.40 19.65 13.55
N ALA A 139 3.10 19.79 12.27
CA ALA A 139 1.82 20.28 11.78
C ALA A 139 0.69 19.23 11.85
N PHE A 140 0.98 17.96 11.52
CA PHE A 140 -0.06 16.96 11.26
C PHE A 140 -0.01 15.74 12.20
N VAL A 141 1.13 15.41 12.79
CA VAL A 141 1.25 14.25 13.69
C VAL A 141 1.11 14.69 15.14
N VAL A 142 1.91 15.65 15.59
CA VAL A 142 1.94 16.09 17.00
C VAL A 142 0.57 16.50 17.55
N PRO A 143 -0.26 17.28 16.83
CA PRO A 143 -1.58 17.65 17.33
C PRO A 143 -2.54 16.46 17.51
N ASN A 144 -2.32 15.37 16.77
CA ASN A 144 -3.19 14.19 16.76
C ASN A 144 -2.68 13.05 17.64
N LEU A 145 -1.45 13.11 18.17
CA LEU A 145 -0.84 12.02 18.96
C LEU A 145 -1.71 11.52 20.11
N LYS A 146 -2.28 12.43 20.91
CA LYS A 146 -3.13 12.06 22.06
C LYS A 146 -4.38 11.30 21.61
N HIS A 147 -5.01 11.76 20.52
CA HIS A 147 -6.21 11.16 19.98
C HIS A 147 -5.92 9.79 19.38
N TRP A 148 -4.89 9.67 18.54
CA TRP A 148 -4.50 8.41 17.93
C TRP A 148 -4.00 7.39 18.95
N PHE A 149 -3.33 7.83 20.01
CA PHE A 149 -2.93 6.94 21.10
C PHE A 149 -4.16 6.38 21.84
N ALA A 150 -5.16 7.21 22.10
CA ALA A 150 -6.43 6.75 22.67
C ALA A 150 -7.19 5.80 21.73
N GLU A 151 -7.23 6.08 20.43
CA GLU A 151 -7.82 5.19 19.42
C GLU A 151 -7.07 3.86 19.32
N LEU A 152 -5.74 3.87 19.40
CA LEU A 152 -4.92 2.66 19.43
C LEU A 152 -5.22 1.81 20.67
N ILE A 153 -5.29 2.43 21.86
CA ILE A 153 -5.66 1.72 23.10
C ILE A 153 -7.06 1.11 22.95
N ARG A 154 -8.02 1.87 22.43
CA ARG A 154 -9.38 1.40 22.19
C ARG A 154 -9.39 0.23 21.21
N LEU A 155 -8.65 0.31 20.11
CA LEU A 155 -8.52 -0.78 19.14
C LEU A 155 -7.93 -2.04 19.79
N ILE A 156 -6.87 -1.89 20.59
CA ILE A 156 -6.27 -3.01 21.34
C ILE A 156 -7.29 -3.63 22.30
N GLN A 157 -8.08 -2.82 23.00
CA GLN A 157 -9.14 -3.29 23.89
C GLN A 157 -10.26 -4.00 23.13
N GLU A 158 -10.72 -3.45 22.00
CA GLU A 158 -11.72 -4.05 21.12
C GLU A 158 -11.21 -5.39 20.59
N LEU A 159 -9.97 -5.46 20.11
CA LEU A 159 -9.31 -6.70 19.68
C LEU A 159 -9.19 -7.71 20.81
N ARG A 160 -8.85 -7.28 22.03
CA ARG A 160 -8.78 -8.14 23.23
C ARG A 160 -10.17 -8.65 23.66
N SER A 161 -11.20 -7.82 23.51
CA SER A 161 -12.57 -8.20 23.84
C SER A 161 -13.11 -9.20 22.81
N ALA A 162 -12.87 -8.94 21.53
CA ALA A 162 -13.15 -9.87 20.44
C ALA A 162 -12.46 -11.20 20.74
N TRP A 163 -11.15 -11.18 21.01
CA TRP A 163 -10.34 -12.35 21.38
C TRP A 163 -10.99 -13.23 22.46
N SER A 164 -11.59 -12.63 23.49
CA SER A 164 -12.21 -13.37 24.59
C SER A 164 -13.55 -14.05 24.23
N SER A 165 -14.20 -13.65 23.13
CA SER A 165 -15.58 -14.03 22.80
C SER A 165 -15.76 -15.27 21.90
N GLY A 166 -14.68 -15.97 21.51
CA GLY A 166 -14.73 -17.31 20.88
C GLY A 166 -15.31 -17.42 19.45
N GLY A 167 -15.81 -16.34 18.84
CA GLY A 167 -16.46 -16.33 17.52
C GLY A 167 -15.54 -16.27 16.29
N HIS A 168 -14.34 -16.86 16.34
CA HIS A 168 -13.21 -16.42 15.50
C HIS A 168 -12.94 -17.20 14.21
N SER A 169 -13.63 -18.32 13.94
CA SER A 169 -13.16 -19.27 12.91
C SER A 169 -13.08 -18.67 11.49
N GLY A 170 -14.06 -17.86 11.09
CA GLY A 170 -14.10 -17.28 9.74
C GLY A 170 -13.08 -16.16 9.51
N TRP A 171 -12.91 -15.26 10.49
CA TRP A 171 -11.95 -14.15 10.39
C TRP A 171 -10.51 -14.63 10.52
N ALA A 172 -10.24 -15.56 11.44
CA ALA A 172 -8.92 -16.16 11.57
C ALA A 172 -8.49 -16.88 10.28
N LEU A 173 -9.42 -17.60 9.62
CA LEU A 173 -9.16 -18.22 8.33
C LEU A 173 -8.87 -17.17 7.25
N ALA A 174 -9.66 -16.10 7.18
CA ALA A 174 -9.43 -15.00 6.23
C ALA A 174 -8.08 -14.32 6.44
N PHE A 175 -7.70 -14.01 7.68
CA PHE A 175 -6.39 -13.47 8.03
C PHE A 175 -5.26 -14.45 7.70
N GLY A 176 -5.47 -15.75 7.96
CA GLY A 176 -4.55 -16.81 7.56
C GLY A 176 -4.30 -16.80 6.06
N ILE A 177 -5.37 -16.85 5.26
CA ILE A 177 -5.30 -16.79 3.79
C ILE A 177 -4.60 -15.51 3.31
N LEU A 178 -4.97 -14.36 3.86
CA LEU A 178 -4.30 -13.09 3.52
C LEU A 178 -2.81 -13.15 3.82
N ALA A 179 -2.40 -13.71 4.96
CA ALA A 179 -1.00 -13.90 5.28
C ALA A 179 -0.31 -14.82 4.27
N VAL A 180 -0.91 -15.96 3.90
CA VAL A 180 -0.34 -16.86 2.88
C VAL A 180 -0.10 -16.14 1.56
N LEU A 181 -1.05 -15.32 1.13
CA LEU A 181 -1.01 -14.65 -0.16
C LEU A 181 -0.06 -13.44 -0.17
N TRP A 182 0.07 -12.73 0.96
CA TRP A 182 0.85 -11.48 1.03
C TRP A 182 2.27 -11.64 1.54
N VAL A 183 2.54 -12.60 2.43
CA VAL A 183 3.88 -12.78 2.99
C VAL A 183 4.94 -12.99 1.90
N PRO A 184 4.71 -13.79 0.83
CA PRO A 184 5.68 -13.91 -0.25
C PRO A 184 5.96 -12.57 -0.95
N SER A 185 4.91 -11.83 -1.31
CA SER A 185 5.04 -10.50 -1.94
C SER A 185 5.75 -9.51 -1.04
N TRP A 186 5.49 -9.57 0.27
CA TRP A 186 6.15 -8.75 1.27
C TRP A 186 7.64 -9.07 1.42
N LEU A 187 8.00 -10.36 1.45
CA LEU A 187 9.39 -10.79 1.48
C LEU A 187 10.15 -10.36 0.22
N ILE A 188 9.51 -10.43 -0.95
CA ILE A 188 10.10 -9.95 -2.21
C ILE A 188 10.19 -8.42 -2.24
N ALA A 189 9.19 -7.72 -1.70
CA ALA A 189 9.20 -6.26 -1.60
C ALA A 189 10.37 -5.74 -0.75
N LEU A 190 10.86 -6.54 0.22
CA LEU A 190 12.03 -6.23 1.02
C LEU A 190 13.36 -6.48 0.30
N ALA A 191 13.36 -7.22 -0.80
CA ALA A 191 14.55 -7.43 -1.62
C ALA A 191 14.82 -6.21 -2.51
N PRO A 192 16.07 -5.99 -2.94
CA PRO A 192 16.40 -4.94 -3.89
C PRO A 192 15.64 -5.05 -5.22
N ALA A 193 15.41 -3.89 -5.84
CA ALA A 193 14.80 -3.75 -7.15
C ALA A 193 15.52 -4.59 -8.20
N ASN A 194 14.75 -5.36 -8.97
CA ASN A 194 15.26 -6.31 -9.96
C ASN A 194 14.32 -6.52 -11.15
N ARG A 195 13.26 -5.74 -11.29
CA ARG A 195 12.34 -5.82 -12.42
C ARG A 195 12.67 -4.77 -13.48
N TYR A 196 12.30 -5.08 -14.72
CA TYR A 196 12.69 -4.27 -15.88
C TYR A 196 12.24 -2.81 -15.74
N ASP A 197 10.94 -2.56 -15.52
CA ASP A 197 10.42 -1.19 -15.46
C ASP A 197 10.90 -0.43 -14.21
N GLU A 198 11.05 -1.13 -13.07
CA GLU A 198 11.65 -0.58 -11.85
C GLU A 198 13.05 -0.03 -12.14
N MET A 199 13.88 -0.86 -12.77
CA MET A 199 15.30 -0.60 -13.01
C MET A 199 15.58 0.21 -14.27
N THR A 200 14.58 0.44 -15.10
CA THR A 200 14.75 1.22 -16.33
C THR A 200 14.26 2.65 -16.13
N TYR A 201 13.13 2.83 -15.43
CA TYR A 201 12.53 4.16 -15.36
C TYR A 201 11.85 4.48 -14.02
N HIS A 202 11.08 3.60 -13.37
CA HIS A 202 10.35 3.96 -12.16
C HIS A 202 11.25 4.31 -10.96
N LEU A 203 12.43 3.70 -10.82
CA LEU A 203 13.40 4.07 -9.78
C LEU A 203 14.60 4.84 -10.35
N VAL A 204 14.93 4.64 -11.62
CA VAL A 204 16.05 5.33 -12.27
C VAL A 204 15.82 6.82 -12.33
N ALA A 205 14.62 7.26 -12.70
CA ALA A 205 14.36 8.69 -12.77
C ALA A 205 14.30 9.38 -11.41
N PRO A 206 13.67 8.82 -10.37
CA PRO A 206 13.87 9.30 -9.01
C PRO A 206 15.34 9.44 -8.62
N LEU A 207 16.18 8.43 -8.88
CA LEU A 207 17.62 8.51 -8.62
C LEU A 207 18.30 9.61 -9.44
N PHE A 208 17.92 9.77 -10.70
CA PHE A 208 18.41 10.83 -11.56
C PHE A 208 18.03 12.21 -11.00
N TYR A 209 16.77 12.42 -10.62
CA TYR A 209 16.31 13.68 -10.02
C TYR A 209 17.08 14.01 -8.74
N LEU A 210 17.28 13.03 -7.86
CA LEU A 210 18.11 13.20 -6.67
C LEU A 210 19.55 13.59 -7.03
N SER A 211 20.14 12.94 -8.04
CA SER A 211 21.52 13.24 -8.49
C SER A 211 21.69 14.65 -9.07
N LYS A 212 20.60 15.21 -9.61
CA LYS A 212 20.57 16.57 -10.18
C LYS A 212 20.07 17.62 -9.21
N GLY A 213 19.62 17.22 -8.03
CA GLY A 213 19.01 18.11 -7.04
C GLY A 213 17.60 18.58 -7.42
N GLY A 214 17.02 18.14 -8.54
CA GLY A 214 15.72 18.62 -9.01
C GLY A 214 15.15 17.78 -10.15
N ILE A 215 13.90 18.08 -10.53
CA ILE A 215 13.22 17.40 -11.64
C ILE A 215 13.76 17.96 -12.95
N LEU A 216 14.42 17.11 -13.73
CA LEU A 216 14.95 17.43 -15.04
C LEU A 216 14.53 16.36 -16.04
N PRO A 217 14.29 16.73 -17.32
CA PRO A 217 14.08 15.74 -18.37
C PRO A 217 15.26 14.76 -18.44
N TYR A 218 14.97 13.47 -18.64
CA TYR A 218 15.97 12.43 -18.88
C TYR A 218 15.65 11.68 -20.19
N PRO A 219 15.92 12.29 -21.36
CA PRO A 219 15.51 11.75 -22.65
C PRO A 219 16.03 10.34 -22.93
N GLU A 220 17.22 10.01 -22.42
CA GLU A 220 17.88 8.71 -22.58
C GLU A 220 17.13 7.58 -21.87
N GLY A 221 16.33 7.89 -20.85
CA GLY A 221 15.52 6.92 -20.12
C GLY A 221 14.21 6.54 -20.81
N GLY A 222 13.89 7.12 -21.97
CA GLY A 222 12.74 6.82 -22.83
C GLY A 222 11.37 7.20 -22.25
N MET A 223 11.05 6.74 -21.04
CA MET A 223 9.73 6.85 -20.41
C MET A 223 9.65 7.98 -19.37
N THR A 224 10.68 8.81 -19.23
CA THR A 224 10.80 9.78 -18.13
C THR A 224 9.89 11.00 -18.23
N VAL A 225 9.51 11.37 -19.46
CA VAL A 225 8.54 12.43 -19.75
C VAL A 225 7.12 12.10 -19.29
N TRP A 226 6.83 10.83 -19.00
CA TRP A 226 5.52 10.34 -18.55
C TRP A 226 5.47 10.05 -17.05
N MET A 227 6.46 10.52 -16.29
CA MET A 227 6.59 10.23 -14.86
C MET A 227 5.93 11.27 -13.98
N HIS A 228 5.44 10.80 -12.84
CA HIS A 228 4.21 11.28 -12.26
C HIS A 228 4.26 11.10 -10.73
N TYR A 229 3.13 11.24 -10.04
CA TYR A 229 3.08 11.35 -8.57
C TYR A 229 3.62 10.12 -7.83
N ALA A 230 3.55 8.93 -8.42
CA ALA A 230 4.16 7.74 -7.82
C ALA A 230 5.69 7.85 -7.77
N GLU A 231 6.32 8.35 -8.84
CA GLU A 231 7.77 8.58 -8.88
C GLU A 231 8.21 9.67 -7.89
N MET A 232 7.36 10.64 -7.57
CA MET A 232 7.65 11.62 -6.50
C MET A 232 7.69 10.94 -5.13
N LEU A 233 6.77 10.02 -4.84
CA LEU A 233 6.82 9.23 -3.62
C LEU A 233 8.02 8.27 -3.60
N TYR A 234 8.44 7.74 -4.75
CA TYR A 234 9.68 6.96 -4.87
C TYR A 234 10.93 7.81 -4.68
N THR A 235 10.94 9.05 -5.18
CA THR A 235 12.02 10.02 -4.96
C THR A 235 12.18 10.30 -3.47
N PHE A 236 11.07 10.56 -2.78
CA PHE A 236 11.05 10.70 -1.33
C PHE A 236 11.58 9.44 -0.62
N ALA A 237 11.10 8.26 -1.00
CA ALA A 237 11.50 7.00 -0.40
C ALA A 237 13.00 6.74 -0.54
N LEU A 238 13.54 6.93 -1.74
CA LEU A 238 14.96 6.73 -2.03
C LEU A 238 15.84 7.73 -1.29
N GLN A 239 15.41 8.98 -1.15
CA GLN A 239 16.18 10.01 -0.45
C GLN A 239 16.22 9.82 1.06
N THR A 240 15.17 9.24 1.65
CA THR A 240 15.02 9.14 3.12
C THR A 240 15.47 7.81 3.68
N ALA A 241 15.19 6.70 2.99
CA ALA A 241 15.53 5.35 3.47
C ALA A 241 16.19 4.46 2.41
N GLY A 242 16.25 4.89 1.14
CA GLY A 242 16.72 4.03 0.06
C GLY A 242 15.77 2.86 -0.18
N GLN A 243 16.32 1.73 -0.63
CA GLN A 243 15.57 0.48 -0.73
C GLN A 243 15.56 -0.25 0.63
N PRO A 244 14.48 -0.96 1.00
CA PRO A 244 13.35 -1.39 0.16
C PRO A 244 12.12 -0.47 0.12
N LEU A 245 12.21 0.76 0.62
CA LEU A 245 11.03 1.61 0.85
C LEU A 245 10.13 1.84 -0.39
N PRO A 246 10.63 2.04 -1.63
CA PRO A 246 9.76 2.18 -2.80
C PRO A 246 8.81 0.99 -3.03
N ARG A 247 9.32 -0.25 -2.94
CA ARG A 247 8.50 -1.46 -3.07
C ARG A 247 7.49 -1.57 -1.93
N MET A 248 7.88 -1.20 -0.71
CA MET A 248 6.97 -1.15 0.43
C MET A 248 5.85 -0.13 0.25
N LEU A 249 6.09 1.00 -0.42
CA LEU A 249 5.05 1.96 -0.78
C LEU A 249 4.08 1.37 -1.81
N HIS A 250 4.56 0.70 -2.85
CA HIS A 250 3.67 0.05 -3.83
C HIS A 250 2.82 -1.03 -3.18
N LEU A 251 3.42 -1.83 -2.30
CA LEU A 251 2.75 -2.83 -1.48
C LEU A 251 1.64 -2.21 -0.61
N LEU A 252 1.92 -1.07 0.04
CA LEU A 252 0.92 -0.30 0.79
C LEU A 252 -0.26 0.15 -0.09
N MET A 253 0.00 0.56 -1.33
CA MET A 253 -1.06 0.92 -2.27
C MET A 253 -1.92 -0.30 -2.65
N GLY A 254 -1.31 -1.47 -2.76
CA GLY A 254 -2.03 -2.74 -2.89
C GLY A 254 -2.91 -3.05 -1.67
N MET A 255 -2.41 -2.81 -0.45
CA MET A 255 -3.19 -3.03 0.78
C MET A 255 -4.37 -2.08 0.86
N SER A 256 -4.15 -0.82 0.47
CA SER A 256 -5.18 0.20 0.38
C SER A 256 -6.25 -0.17 -0.65
N SER A 257 -5.83 -0.72 -1.79
CA SER A 257 -6.74 -1.26 -2.82
C SER A 257 -7.58 -2.42 -2.30
N ALA A 258 -6.96 -3.40 -1.62
CA ALA A 258 -7.68 -4.53 -1.02
C ALA A 258 -8.70 -4.07 0.04
N LEU A 259 -8.33 -3.09 0.87
CA LEU A 259 -9.24 -2.48 1.84
C LEU A 259 -10.41 -1.76 1.15
N LEU A 260 -10.16 -1.02 0.08
CA LEU A 260 -11.22 -0.36 -0.69
C LEU A 260 -12.16 -1.36 -1.36
N VAL A 261 -11.63 -2.46 -1.93
CA VAL A 261 -12.45 -3.56 -2.48
C VAL A 261 -13.33 -4.18 -1.39
N PHE A 262 -12.78 -4.40 -0.20
CA PHE A 262 -13.56 -4.84 0.96
C PHE A 262 -14.69 -3.85 1.29
N LEU A 263 -14.37 -2.56 1.38
CA LEU A 263 -15.35 -1.51 1.71
C LEU A 263 -16.44 -1.39 0.65
N PHE A 264 -16.10 -1.54 -0.63
CA PHE A 264 -17.04 -1.60 -1.74
C PHE A 264 -18.05 -2.74 -1.57
N GLY A 265 -17.58 -3.99 -1.43
CA GLY A 265 -18.46 -5.13 -1.26
C GLY A 265 -19.27 -5.05 0.05
N ARG A 266 -18.69 -4.45 1.10
CA ARG A 266 -19.39 -4.20 2.36
C ARG A 266 -20.55 -3.23 2.20
N ARG A 267 -20.36 -2.13 1.47
CA ARG A 267 -21.40 -1.12 1.22
C ARG A 267 -22.46 -1.57 0.23
N LEU A 268 -22.09 -2.37 -0.75
CA LEU A 268 -23.03 -2.88 -1.76
C LEU A 268 -23.90 -4.02 -1.21
N VAL A 269 -23.34 -4.88 -0.35
CA VAL A 269 -24.05 -6.06 0.14
C VAL A 269 -23.84 -6.27 1.64
N ASN A 270 -22.66 -6.73 2.06
CA ASN A 270 -22.31 -6.95 3.48
C ASN A 270 -20.82 -7.27 3.64
N ALA A 271 -20.34 -7.33 4.88
CA ALA A 271 -18.93 -7.55 5.20
C ALA A 271 -18.36 -8.90 4.69
N ARG A 272 -19.19 -9.95 4.55
CA ARG A 272 -18.74 -11.25 4.03
C ARG A 272 -18.44 -11.16 2.53
N VAL A 273 -19.30 -10.48 1.78
CA VAL A 273 -19.09 -10.21 0.35
C VAL A 273 -17.87 -9.30 0.15
N GLY A 274 -17.73 -8.26 0.97
CA GLY A 274 -16.52 -7.44 0.98
C GLY A 274 -15.25 -8.26 1.19
N MET A 275 -15.26 -9.15 2.18
CA MET A 275 -14.11 -10.02 2.47
C MET A 275 -13.81 -10.97 1.30
N ALA A 276 -14.83 -11.61 0.74
CA ALA A 276 -14.65 -12.48 -0.43
C ALA A 276 -14.07 -11.71 -1.63
N ALA A 277 -14.55 -10.49 -1.90
CA ALA A 277 -14.04 -9.65 -2.97
C ALA A 277 -12.57 -9.26 -2.75
N ALA A 278 -12.20 -8.87 -1.52
CA ALA A 278 -10.81 -8.54 -1.19
C ALA A 278 -9.89 -9.76 -1.28
N LEU A 279 -10.34 -10.94 -0.83
CA LEU A 279 -9.60 -12.19 -0.97
C LEU A 279 -9.38 -12.57 -2.45
N LEU A 280 -10.40 -12.41 -3.30
CA LEU A 280 -10.29 -12.65 -4.74
C LEU A 280 -9.30 -11.68 -5.41
N PHE A 281 -9.36 -10.39 -5.04
CA PHE A 281 -8.41 -9.39 -5.52
C PHE A 281 -6.97 -9.78 -5.16
N VAL A 282 -6.74 -10.10 -3.89
CA VAL A 282 -5.42 -10.49 -3.37
C VAL A 282 -4.93 -11.82 -3.97
N ALA A 283 -5.83 -12.77 -4.23
CA ALA A 283 -5.48 -14.06 -4.80
C ALA A 283 -5.13 -13.98 -6.29
N ALA A 284 -5.43 -12.86 -6.97
CA ALA A 284 -5.05 -12.67 -8.36
C ALA A 284 -3.51 -12.64 -8.49
N PRO A 285 -2.89 -13.55 -9.28
CA PRO A 285 -1.44 -13.62 -9.38
C PRO A 285 -0.78 -12.30 -9.81
N VAL A 286 -1.46 -11.52 -10.65
CA VAL A 286 -0.99 -10.19 -11.07
C VAL A 286 -0.87 -9.23 -9.88
N VAL A 287 -1.82 -9.25 -8.93
CA VAL A 287 -1.74 -8.40 -7.73
C VAL A 287 -0.57 -8.84 -6.84
N GLY A 288 -0.34 -10.15 -6.70
CA GLY A 288 0.83 -10.67 -5.98
C GLY A 288 2.16 -10.24 -6.61
N TYR A 289 2.23 -10.22 -7.95
CA TYR A 289 3.41 -9.75 -8.69
C TYR A 289 3.63 -8.23 -8.53
N GLU A 290 2.57 -7.44 -8.69
CA GLU A 290 2.61 -5.98 -8.57
C GLU A 290 2.98 -5.54 -7.15
N THR A 291 2.42 -6.17 -6.12
CA THR A 291 2.71 -5.82 -4.71
C THR A 291 4.15 -6.09 -4.31
N ALA A 292 4.85 -6.96 -5.04
CA ALA A 292 6.26 -7.30 -4.81
C ALA A 292 7.24 -6.36 -5.54
N THR A 293 6.73 -5.43 -6.35
CA THR A 293 7.50 -4.71 -7.38
C THR A 293 7.20 -3.21 -7.28
N ALA A 294 8.18 -2.32 -7.40
CA ALA A 294 8.04 -0.86 -7.41
C ALA A 294 7.63 -0.34 -8.80
N TYR A 295 6.48 -0.82 -9.29
CA TYR A 295 5.77 -0.27 -10.44
C TYR A 295 4.85 0.86 -10.00
N ILE A 296 3.90 1.30 -10.83
CA ILE A 296 2.95 2.37 -10.46
C ILE A 296 1.50 1.93 -10.51
N ASP A 297 1.24 0.70 -10.96
CA ASP A 297 -0.10 0.23 -11.30
C ASP A 297 -0.98 0.01 -10.06
N LEU A 298 -0.42 -0.24 -8.87
CA LEU A 298 -1.19 -0.25 -7.61
C LEU A 298 -1.47 1.16 -7.09
N PHE A 299 -0.66 2.17 -7.40
CA PHE A 299 -1.06 3.57 -7.16
C PHE A 299 -2.30 3.90 -7.99
N VAL A 300 -2.26 3.58 -9.29
CA VAL A 300 -3.40 3.72 -10.19
C VAL A 300 -4.61 2.96 -9.65
N THR A 301 -4.44 1.69 -9.27
CA THR A 301 -5.51 0.84 -8.74
C THR A 301 -6.14 1.43 -7.47
N ALA A 302 -5.34 1.91 -6.52
CA ALA A 302 -5.87 2.46 -5.28
C ALA A 302 -6.65 3.75 -5.53
N TYR A 303 -6.11 4.66 -6.36
CA TYR A 303 -6.77 5.93 -6.66
C TYR A 303 -8.04 5.74 -7.48
N THR A 304 -8.06 4.85 -8.47
CA THR A 304 -9.26 4.56 -9.28
C THR A 304 -10.31 3.80 -8.47
N THR A 305 -9.91 2.88 -7.61
CA THR A 305 -10.85 2.20 -6.70
C THR A 305 -11.41 3.21 -5.69
N ALA A 306 -10.60 4.11 -5.13
CA ALA A 306 -11.08 5.15 -4.22
C ALA A 306 -12.01 6.15 -4.93
N PHE A 307 -11.71 6.50 -6.19
CA PHE A 307 -12.58 7.30 -7.04
C PHE A 307 -13.96 6.63 -7.20
N GLY A 308 -14.01 5.39 -7.65
CA GLY A 308 -15.27 4.65 -7.78
C GLY A 308 -16.01 4.51 -6.44
N PHE A 309 -15.26 4.27 -5.35
CA PHE A 309 -15.84 4.12 -4.01
C PHE A 309 -16.54 5.41 -3.58
N THR A 310 -15.89 6.55 -3.79
CA THR A 310 -16.46 7.85 -3.44
C THR A 310 -17.63 8.25 -4.34
N LEU A 311 -17.67 7.81 -5.60
CA LEU A 311 -18.86 7.93 -6.45
C LEU A 311 -20.03 7.09 -5.91
N LEU A 312 -19.77 5.84 -5.51
CA LEU A 312 -20.78 4.99 -4.88
C LEU A 312 -21.35 5.66 -3.62
N VAL A 313 -20.48 6.20 -2.77
CA VAL A 313 -20.92 6.90 -1.55
C VAL A 313 -21.70 8.17 -1.89
N ALA A 314 -21.27 8.96 -2.89
CA ALA A 314 -22.01 10.13 -3.36
C ALA A 314 -23.43 9.77 -3.79
N TRP A 315 -23.59 8.67 -4.53
CA TRP A 315 -24.87 8.15 -5.01
C TRP A 315 -25.76 7.66 -3.86
N GLN A 316 -25.22 6.84 -2.95
CA GLN A 316 -25.96 6.27 -1.81
C GLN A 316 -26.39 7.35 -0.81
N GLU A 317 -25.49 8.28 -0.47
CA GLU A 317 -25.72 9.28 0.58
C GLU A 317 -26.38 10.56 0.04
N ARG A 318 -26.57 10.68 -1.28
CA ARG A 318 -27.09 11.87 -1.98
C ARG A 318 -26.40 13.17 -1.55
N GLN A 319 -25.09 13.08 -1.31
CA GLN A 319 -24.28 14.19 -0.81
C GLN A 319 -23.23 14.57 -1.86
N PRO A 320 -23.46 15.64 -2.66
CA PRO A 320 -22.62 15.96 -3.82
C PRO A 320 -21.19 16.37 -3.45
N ARG A 321 -20.92 16.71 -2.18
CA ARG A 321 -19.56 16.99 -1.70
C ARG A 321 -18.62 15.80 -1.85
N TRP A 322 -19.13 14.57 -1.88
CA TRP A 322 -18.34 13.39 -2.20
C TRP A 322 -17.74 13.42 -3.61
N LEU A 323 -18.36 14.13 -4.55
CA LEU A 323 -17.80 14.35 -5.89
C LEU A 323 -16.52 15.18 -5.87
N LEU A 324 -16.33 16.05 -4.86
CA LEU A 324 -15.07 16.78 -4.67
C LEU A 324 -13.95 15.82 -4.24
N VAL A 325 -14.25 14.88 -3.35
CA VAL A 325 -13.31 13.84 -2.92
C VAL A 325 -12.97 12.91 -4.09
N ALA A 326 -13.98 12.51 -4.87
CA ALA A 326 -13.79 11.76 -6.10
C ALA A 326 -12.88 12.54 -7.06
N GLY A 327 -13.15 13.82 -7.32
CA GLY A 327 -12.33 14.67 -8.19
C GLY A 327 -10.85 14.72 -7.76
N VAL A 328 -10.57 14.85 -6.46
CA VAL A 328 -9.21 14.81 -5.93
C VAL A 328 -8.55 13.44 -6.20
N LEU A 329 -9.21 12.34 -5.85
CA LEU A 329 -8.66 10.99 -6.04
C LEU A 329 -8.46 10.64 -7.52
N GLY A 330 -9.40 11.02 -8.38
CA GLY A 330 -9.31 10.86 -9.83
C GLY A 330 -8.15 11.69 -10.40
N GLY A 331 -7.98 12.92 -9.93
CA GLY A 331 -6.84 13.78 -10.28
C GLY A 331 -5.50 13.20 -9.85
N LEU A 332 -5.41 12.64 -8.63
CA LEU A 332 -4.21 11.94 -8.16
C LEU A 332 -3.89 10.68 -9.00
N GLY A 333 -4.92 9.94 -9.43
CA GLY A 333 -4.77 8.82 -10.33
C GLY A 333 -4.28 9.25 -11.72
N LEU A 334 -4.90 10.28 -12.32
CA LEU A 334 -4.43 10.87 -13.58
C LEU A 334 -3.00 11.39 -13.49
N GLY A 335 -2.68 12.05 -12.38
CA GLY A 335 -1.35 12.52 -12.05
C GLY A 335 -0.37 11.39 -11.73
N THR A 336 -0.80 10.12 -11.69
CA THR A 336 0.03 8.92 -11.59
C THR A 336 0.23 8.26 -12.95
N LYS A 337 -0.84 8.08 -13.74
CA LYS A 337 -0.77 7.48 -15.08
C LYS A 337 -1.99 7.94 -15.90
N LEU A 338 -1.77 8.43 -17.12
CA LEU A 338 -2.86 8.92 -17.97
C LEU A 338 -3.89 7.84 -18.33
N THR A 339 -3.54 6.55 -18.22
CA THR A 339 -4.48 5.42 -18.39
C THR A 339 -5.61 5.41 -17.36
N THR A 340 -5.50 6.20 -16.28
CA THR A 340 -6.60 6.44 -15.34
C THR A 340 -7.78 7.19 -15.99
N GLY A 341 -7.55 8.01 -17.02
CA GLY A 341 -8.60 8.81 -17.67
C GLY A 341 -9.76 7.97 -18.22
N PRO A 342 -9.50 6.96 -19.08
CA PRO A 342 -10.52 6.03 -19.54
C PRO A 342 -11.26 5.32 -18.39
N MET A 343 -10.57 4.94 -17.31
CA MET A 343 -11.20 4.30 -16.15
C MET A 343 -12.16 5.24 -15.43
N ILE A 344 -11.79 6.51 -15.26
CA ILE A 344 -12.66 7.56 -14.69
C ILE A 344 -13.91 7.73 -15.55
N ALA A 345 -13.76 7.80 -16.88
CA ALA A 345 -14.90 7.99 -17.78
C ALA A 345 -15.92 6.83 -17.67
N VAL A 346 -15.43 5.59 -17.65
CA VAL A 346 -16.28 4.39 -17.49
C VAL A 346 -16.99 4.41 -16.12
N LEU A 347 -16.26 4.73 -15.04
CA LEU A 347 -16.85 4.77 -13.71
C LEU A 347 -17.89 5.87 -13.57
N ILE A 348 -17.66 7.07 -14.12
CA ILE A 348 -18.69 8.14 -14.14
C ILE A 348 -19.93 7.65 -14.90
N ALA A 349 -19.76 7.05 -16.08
CA ALA A 349 -20.87 6.55 -16.88
C ALA A 349 -21.69 5.44 -16.19
N ALA A 350 -21.11 4.71 -15.23
CA ALA A 350 -21.82 3.70 -14.47
C ALA A 350 -22.74 4.27 -13.37
N PHE A 351 -22.57 5.55 -12.99
CA PHE A 351 -23.35 6.22 -11.95
C PHE A 351 -24.27 7.35 -12.47
N VAL A 352 -24.17 7.69 -13.76
CA VAL A 352 -25.11 8.55 -14.50
C VAL A 352 -26.22 7.68 -15.06
#